data_AF-A0A4S8MXY4-F1
#
_entry.id   AF-A0A4S8MXY4-F1
#
_cell.length_a   1.000
_cell.length_b   1.000
_cell.length_c   1.000
_cell.angle_alpha   90.00
_cell.angle_beta   90.00
_cell.angle_gamma   90.00
#
_symmetry.space_group_name_H-M   'P 1'
#
loop_
_entity.id
_entity.type
_entity.pdbx_description
1 polymer ?
#
loop_
_entity_poly.entity_id
_entity_poly.type
_entity_poly.pdbx_seq_one_letter_code
_entity_poly.pdbx_strand_id
1 'polypeptide(L)'
;MSDSQVTISLLPVSLSLLTIPRHRLGKFTAPVIHQILRPNPTFLNLTCNEIELSIFAESVMLDEFQSIAHKEKHRQRSRSGSDSSRKSSLESRPFEPIEISNEKWSVLQIDSHSDPIDGSGARVNELSAPLAAAGISILYQSSYMSDFILVKQSRLEEVMALFEANGFDLYSNDSESPPVLTRSRSSSGYSSIDGVSHTKSHSPSSGDVRILPPDLTCVGLEDGSVEHWSSKIIKLVAFPDLIPVPGHCHSSSSSSSMFSPSSSTDSLSDSEEEESLSQSISSLSSIDSADSPTPPKPPTKDLAGIGGPLAPLSPIIVPSPQPVTEEPRSDSPPVSPASFRVPFFSLTRTTEGSSLTTDAELLASLFPPSERYMIICGAELEAADGRLAEAGQKAREEWIRDQVVEEGNDVDVDDAADSPPSEDDDPEDDSEENTLSCLQIDLRKFGLEKHGLVNRFSRVLDENGINHMYSSSYKTANLLVGKKHALRAQQLLRAC
;
A
#
# COMPACT_ATOMS: atom_id res chain seq x y z
N MET A 1 21.81 8.03 26.99
CA MET A 1 20.99 6.89 26.59
C MET A 1 19.68 7.06 27.33
N SER A 2 18.64 7.44 26.61
CA SER A 2 17.26 7.25 27.04
C SER A 2 16.93 5.80 26.75
N ASP A 3 16.52 5.04 27.76
CA ASP A 3 16.06 3.67 27.56
C ASP A 3 14.67 3.74 26.93
N SER A 4 14.62 3.83 25.59
CA SER A 4 13.39 3.63 24.82
C SER A 4 13.02 2.15 24.87
N GLN A 5 12.49 1.73 26.02
CA GLN A 5 12.10 0.35 26.25
C GLN A 5 11.01 -0.03 25.24
N VAL A 6 11.35 -0.99 24.38
CA VAL A 6 10.54 -1.50 23.28
C VAL A 6 10.32 -2.98 23.53
N THR A 7 9.05 -3.37 23.58
CA THR A 7 8.67 -4.79 23.64
C THR A 7 8.48 -5.31 22.22
N ILE A 8 9.03 -6.50 21.95
CA ILE A 8 8.85 -7.18 20.66
C ILE A 8 7.98 -8.42 20.89
N SER A 9 6.80 -8.43 20.29
CA SER A 9 5.79 -9.48 20.43
C SER A 9 5.67 -10.30 19.14
N LEU A 10 5.66 -11.64 19.25
CA LEU A 10 5.46 -12.51 18.08
C LEU A 10 3.97 -12.72 17.82
N LEU A 11 3.47 -12.22 16.69
CA LEU A 11 2.09 -12.47 16.29
C LEU A 11 1.92 -13.93 15.84
N PRO A 12 0.83 -14.62 16.23
CA PRO A 12 0.60 -16.04 15.96
C PRO A 12 0.14 -16.31 14.52
N VAL A 13 0.82 -15.70 13.54
CA VAL A 13 0.40 -15.60 12.14
C VAL A 13 1.52 -16.00 11.18
N SER A 14 1.14 -16.60 10.05
CA SER A 14 2.06 -17.04 8.98
C SER A 14 1.58 -16.44 7.66
N LEU A 15 2.25 -15.39 7.20
CA LEU A 15 1.87 -14.60 6.03
C LEU A 15 2.42 -15.17 4.73
N SER A 16 1.73 -14.85 3.64
CA SER A 16 2.28 -14.80 2.28
C SER A 16 2.21 -13.37 1.75
N LEU A 17 3.14 -12.99 0.89
CA LEU A 17 3.23 -11.65 0.31
C LEU A 17 2.83 -11.68 -1.17
N LEU A 18 1.85 -10.89 -1.57
CA LEU A 18 1.28 -10.83 -2.93
C LEU A 18 1.57 -9.46 -3.58
N THR A 19 1.99 -9.45 -4.85
CA THR A 19 2.05 -8.25 -5.71
C THR A 19 1.04 -8.36 -6.84
N ILE A 20 0.26 -7.29 -7.04
CA ILE A 20 -0.57 -7.06 -8.22
C ILE A 20 -0.04 -5.80 -8.93
N PRO A 21 0.51 -5.89 -10.16
CA PRO A 21 0.98 -4.72 -10.90
C PRO A 21 -0.11 -3.65 -11.04
N ARG A 22 0.18 -2.37 -10.77
CA ARG A 22 -0.84 -1.31 -10.58
C ARG A 22 -1.81 -1.19 -11.75
N HIS A 23 -1.30 -1.32 -12.98
CA HIS A 23 -2.07 -1.31 -14.23
C HIS A 23 -3.03 -2.51 -14.41
N ARG A 24 -3.00 -3.51 -13.52
CA ARG A 24 -3.88 -4.69 -13.52
C ARG A 24 -4.91 -4.67 -12.38
N LEU A 25 -4.82 -3.73 -11.44
CA LEU A 25 -5.62 -3.73 -10.20
C LEU A 25 -7.13 -3.88 -10.45
N GLY A 26 -7.68 -3.18 -11.46
CA GLY A 26 -9.08 -3.28 -11.86
C GLY A 26 -9.59 -4.68 -12.26
N LYS A 27 -8.69 -5.64 -12.52
CA LYS A 27 -9.04 -7.05 -12.78
C LYS A 27 -9.06 -7.93 -11.52
N PHE A 28 -8.64 -7.37 -10.39
CA PHE A 28 -8.53 -8.03 -9.09
C PHE A 28 -9.27 -7.27 -7.97
N THR A 29 -9.97 -6.19 -8.29
CA THR A 29 -10.73 -5.37 -7.33
C THR A 29 -11.66 -6.20 -6.44
N ALA A 30 -12.39 -7.18 -6.98
CA ALA A 30 -13.27 -8.05 -6.18
C ALA A 30 -12.52 -8.89 -5.13
N PRO A 31 -11.52 -9.74 -5.48
CA PRO A 31 -10.75 -10.48 -4.47
C PRO A 31 -9.87 -9.59 -3.57
N VAL A 32 -9.57 -8.35 -3.96
CA VAL A 32 -8.94 -7.35 -3.06
C VAL A 32 -9.95 -6.81 -2.03
N ILE A 33 -11.18 -6.48 -2.45
CA ILE A 33 -12.28 -6.10 -1.54
C ILE A 33 -12.56 -7.23 -0.53
N HIS A 34 -12.49 -8.50 -0.96
CA HIS A 34 -12.61 -9.66 -0.05
C HIS A 34 -11.50 -9.77 1.01
N GLN A 35 -10.34 -9.09 0.85
CA GLN A 35 -9.35 -8.94 1.92
C GLN A 35 -9.70 -7.77 2.84
N ILE A 36 -10.09 -6.61 2.27
CA ILE A 36 -10.49 -5.41 3.03
C ILE A 36 -11.64 -5.73 4.00
N LEU A 37 -12.65 -6.47 3.52
CA LEU A 37 -13.84 -6.88 4.29
C LEU A 37 -13.64 -8.08 5.21
N ARG A 38 -12.41 -8.55 5.47
CA ARG A 38 -12.21 -9.61 6.47
C ARG A 38 -12.51 -9.09 7.89
N PRO A 39 -13.33 -9.79 8.69
CA PRO A 39 -13.41 -9.52 10.11
C PRO A 39 -12.07 -9.91 10.76
N ASN A 40 -11.60 -9.07 11.68
CA ASN A 40 -10.55 -9.36 12.68
C ASN A 40 -9.32 -10.16 12.15
N PRO A 41 -8.62 -9.69 11.09
CA PRO A 41 -7.38 -10.32 10.64
C PRO A 41 -6.31 -10.22 11.73
N THR A 42 -5.49 -11.26 11.93
CA THR A 42 -4.36 -11.14 12.89
C THR A 42 -3.32 -10.15 12.39
N PHE A 43 -3.05 -10.16 11.09
CA PHE A 43 -2.30 -9.10 10.40
C PHE A 43 -2.71 -9.02 8.93
N LEU A 44 -3.02 -7.79 8.48
CA LEU A 44 -3.31 -7.47 7.09
C LEU A 44 -2.73 -6.10 6.74
N ASN A 45 -1.83 -6.05 5.77
CA ASN A 45 -1.38 -4.80 5.14
C ASN A 45 -1.70 -4.78 3.64
N LEU A 46 -2.21 -3.64 3.16
CA LEU A 46 -2.39 -3.31 1.74
C LEU A 46 -1.66 -2.01 1.43
N THR A 47 -0.50 -2.08 0.78
CA THR A 47 0.27 -0.90 0.35
C THR A 47 0.22 -0.76 -1.17
N CYS A 48 -0.34 0.34 -1.66
CA CYS A 48 -0.55 0.62 -3.08
C CYS A 48 0.27 1.84 -3.51
N ASN A 49 1.01 1.73 -4.61
CA ASN A 49 1.94 2.75 -5.08
C ASN A 49 1.94 2.87 -6.63
N GLU A 50 2.87 3.61 -7.23
CA GLU A 50 2.91 3.80 -8.70
C GLU A 50 3.12 2.48 -9.48
N ILE A 51 3.74 1.48 -8.85
CA ILE A 51 4.21 0.24 -9.48
C ILE A 51 3.23 -0.91 -9.24
N GLU A 52 2.72 -1.06 -8.01
CA GLU A 52 1.92 -2.22 -7.59
C GLU A 52 0.89 -1.89 -6.50
N LEU A 53 -0.05 -2.82 -6.29
CA LEU A 53 -0.64 -3.08 -4.99
C LEU A 53 0.08 -4.30 -4.38
N SER A 54 0.69 -4.10 -3.23
CA SER A 54 1.27 -5.14 -2.37
C SER A 54 0.27 -5.50 -1.28
N ILE A 55 0.10 -6.80 -1.01
CA ILE A 55 -0.78 -7.32 0.05
C ILE A 55 0.01 -8.31 0.89
N PHE A 56 0.14 -8.02 2.19
CA PHE A 56 0.74 -8.93 3.17
C PHE A 56 -0.39 -9.44 4.07
N ALA A 57 -0.72 -10.73 3.96
CA ALA A 57 -1.87 -11.33 4.64
C ALA A 57 -1.60 -12.79 5.01
N GLU A 58 -2.40 -13.32 5.93
CA GLU A 58 -2.44 -14.74 6.29
C GLU A 58 -2.36 -15.65 5.06
N SER A 59 -1.44 -16.61 5.08
CA SER A 59 -1.12 -17.43 3.90
C SER A 59 -2.35 -18.12 3.29
N VAL A 60 -3.31 -18.54 4.12
CA VAL A 60 -4.55 -19.22 3.69
C VAL A 60 -5.57 -18.28 3.04
N MET A 61 -5.48 -16.97 3.32
CA MET A 61 -6.37 -15.96 2.71
C MET A 61 -5.98 -15.63 1.26
N LEU A 62 -4.82 -16.08 0.80
CA LEU A 62 -4.25 -15.79 -0.52
C LEU A 62 -4.23 -17.01 -1.48
N ASP A 63 -4.79 -18.16 -1.09
CA ASP A 63 -4.83 -19.40 -1.90
C ASP A 63 -5.49 -19.23 -3.29
N GLU A 64 -6.49 -18.34 -3.39
CA GLU A 64 -7.12 -17.98 -4.68
C GLU A 64 -6.10 -17.29 -5.60
N PHE A 65 -5.41 -16.27 -5.08
CA PHE A 65 -4.36 -15.57 -5.82
C PHE A 65 -3.18 -16.50 -6.14
N GLN A 66 -2.83 -17.44 -5.25
CA GLN A 66 -1.78 -18.43 -5.49
C GLN A 66 -2.12 -19.33 -6.69
N SER A 67 -3.39 -19.79 -6.75
CA SER A 67 -3.93 -20.54 -7.88
C SER A 67 -3.90 -19.77 -9.19
N ILE A 68 -4.01 -18.43 -9.16
CA ILE A 68 -3.89 -17.56 -10.34
C ILE A 68 -2.40 -17.36 -10.70
N ALA A 69 -1.56 -17.01 -9.74
CA ALA A 69 -0.12 -16.77 -9.91
C ALA A 69 0.59 -17.99 -10.53
N HIS A 70 0.29 -19.21 -10.09
CA HIS A 70 0.84 -20.43 -10.70
C HIS A 70 0.44 -20.59 -12.18
N LYS A 71 -0.82 -20.32 -12.53
CA LYS A 71 -1.31 -20.38 -13.92
C LYS A 71 -0.62 -19.34 -14.80
N GLU A 72 -0.42 -18.12 -14.29
CA GLU A 72 0.26 -17.05 -15.03
C GLU A 72 1.77 -17.34 -15.20
N LYS A 73 2.45 -17.79 -14.14
CA LYS A 73 3.87 -18.21 -14.14
C LYS A 73 4.13 -19.38 -15.09
N HIS A 74 3.19 -20.33 -15.22
CA HIS A 74 3.25 -21.38 -16.23
C HIS A 74 3.07 -20.81 -17.65
N ARG A 75 2.01 -20.02 -17.89
CA ARG A 75 1.72 -19.40 -19.20
C ARG A 75 2.86 -18.52 -19.71
N GLN A 76 3.56 -17.82 -18.82
CA GLN A 76 4.73 -17.01 -19.14
C GLN A 76 5.87 -17.89 -19.67
N ARG A 77 6.22 -18.98 -18.96
CA ARG A 77 7.23 -19.95 -19.40
C ARG A 77 6.89 -20.59 -20.75
N SER A 78 5.64 -20.97 -20.98
CA SER A 78 5.18 -21.53 -22.28
C SER A 78 5.36 -20.54 -23.43
N ARG A 79 5.19 -19.23 -23.19
CA ARG A 79 5.43 -18.18 -24.18
C ARG A 79 6.92 -17.95 -24.44
N SER A 80 7.75 -17.88 -23.38
CA SER A 80 9.21 -17.70 -23.51
C SER A 80 9.91 -18.85 -24.26
N GLY A 81 9.33 -20.05 -24.28
CA GLY A 81 9.88 -21.21 -25.02
C GLY A 81 9.55 -21.25 -26.52
N SER A 82 8.74 -20.31 -27.02
CA SER A 82 8.33 -20.28 -28.44
C SER A 82 9.12 -19.23 -29.23
N ASP A 83 10.30 -19.61 -29.75
CA ASP A 83 11.08 -18.74 -30.64
C ASP A 83 10.38 -18.51 -31.98
N SER A 84 9.50 -17.50 -31.98
CA SER A 84 8.81 -17.02 -33.16
C SER A 84 8.76 -15.50 -33.14
N SER A 85 9.90 -14.91 -33.51
CA SER A 85 10.12 -13.88 -34.54
C SER A 85 8.92 -13.34 -35.36
N ARG A 86 7.78 -13.08 -34.74
CA ARG A 86 6.64 -12.33 -35.27
C ARG A 86 6.51 -11.05 -34.46
N LYS A 87 6.82 -9.91 -35.09
CA LYS A 87 6.54 -8.57 -34.56
C LYS A 87 5.04 -8.48 -34.24
N SER A 88 4.68 -8.59 -32.97
CA SER A 88 3.39 -8.07 -32.52
C SER A 88 3.41 -6.56 -32.72
N SER A 89 2.33 -6.03 -33.29
CA SER A 89 2.13 -4.60 -33.48
C SER A 89 2.04 -3.85 -32.13
N LEU A 90 2.08 -2.52 -32.26
CA LEU A 90 1.74 -1.45 -31.32
C LEU A 90 0.98 -1.81 -30.03
N GLU A 91 1.24 -1.00 -28.99
CA GLU A 91 0.37 -0.75 -27.82
C GLU A 91 0.14 -1.90 -26.81
N SER A 92 0.49 -3.14 -27.12
CA SER A 92 0.48 -4.23 -26.14
C SER A 92 1.53 -4.01 -25.03
N ARG A 93 1.15 -3.37 -23.91
CA ARG A 93 1.95 -3.30 -22.68
C ARG A 93 2.49 -4.70 -22.31
N PRO A 94 3.73 -4.83 -21.82
CA PRO A 94 4.31 -6.13 -21.47
C PRO A 94 3.46 -6.82 -20.40
N PHE A 95 3.20 -8.12 -20.59
CA PHE A 95 2.42 -8.90 -19.63
C PHE A 95 3.24 -9.17 -18.37
N GLU A 96 3.00 -8.38 -17.32
CA GLU A 96 3.50 -8.61 -15.97
C GLU A 96 2.51 -9.51 -15.20
N PRO A 97 2.94 -10.68 -14.67
CA PRO A 97 2.09 -11.56 -13.89
C PRO A 97 1.80 -10.96 -12.49
N ILE A 98 0.82 -11.52 -11.78
CA ILE A 98 0.81 -11.39 -10.31
C ILE A 98 1.83 -12.38 -9.71
N GLU A 99 2.44 -12.03 -8.58
CA GLU A 99 3.46 -12.87 -7.92
C GLU A 99 3.13 -13.03 -6.43
N ILE A 100 3.49 -14.18 -5.87
CA ILE A 100 3.40 -14.45 -4.43
C ILE A 100 4.74 -14.97 -3.94
N SER A 101 5.12 -14.62 -2.71
CA SER A 101 6.32 -15.14 -2.04
C SER A 101 6.28 -16.67 -1.99
N ASN A 102 7.38 -17.31 -2.44
CA ASN A 102 7.50 -18.78 -2.36
C ASN A 102 7.78 -19.26 -0.91
N GLU A 103 8.09 -18.32 -0.02
CA GLU A 103 8.39 -18.53 1.39
C GLU A 103 7.38 -17.76 2.26
N LYS A 104 7.14 -18.30 3.45
CA LYS A 104 6.23 -17.75 4.47
C LYS A 104 6.95 -16.80 5.41
N TRP A 105 6.22 -15.80 5.90
CA TRP A 105 6.76 -14.74 6.75
C TRP A 105 6.06 -14.74 8.11
N SER A 106 6.84 -14.53 9.16
CA SER A 106 6.36 -14.28 10.53
C SER A 106 6.39 -12.78 10.80
N VAL A 107 5.44 -12.30 11.60
CA VAL A 107 5.34 -10.88 11.98
C VAL A 107 5.76 -10.73 13.43
N LEU A 108 6.74 -9.88 13.65
CA LEU A 108 7.03 -9.31 14.96
C LEU A 108 6.34 -7.95 15.02
N GLN A 109 5.54 -7.73 16.05
CA GLN A 109 4.99 -6.43 16.42
C GLN A 109 5.93 -5.76 17.43
N ILE A 110 5.99 -4.43 17.37
CA ILE A 110 6.94 -3.61 18.10
C ILE A 110 6.15 -2.54 18.85
N ASP A 111 6.10 -2.74 20.15
CA ASP A 111 5.30 -1.97 21.10
C ASP A 111 6.22 -1.00 21.84
N SER A 112 6.09 0.30 21.54
CA SER A 112 6.93 1.34 22.12
C SER A 112 6.22 2.05 23.26
N HIS A 113 6.91 2.26 24.39
CA HIS A 113 6.39 3.09 25.49
C HIS A 113 6.55 4.61 25.24
N SER A 114 6.53 5.02 23.96
CA SER A 114 6.65 6.40 23.46
C SER A 114 5.68 6.60 22.31
N ASP A 115 5.41 7.85 21.92
CA ASP A 115 4.52 8.14 20.79
C ASP A 115 4.96 7.37 19.51
N PRO A 116 4.03 6.69 18.80
CA PRO A 116 4.41 5.83 17.68
C PRO A 116 5.15 6.58 16.55
N ILE A 117 4.84 7.85 16.35
CA ILE A 117 5.35 8.68 15.24
C ILE A 117 6.68 9.36 15.60
N ASP A 118 6.84 9.91 16.81
CA ASP A 118 8.10 10.55 17.21
C ASP A 118 9.20 9.51 17.45
N GLY A 119 10.44 9.86 17.06
CA GLY A 119 11.58 8.95 17.09
C GLY A 119 11.47 7.68 16.24
N SER A 120 10.38 7.49 15.46
CA SER A 120 10.13 6.29 14.65
C SER A 120 11.31 5.94 13.73
N GLY A 121 11.95 6.92 13.11
CA GLY A 121 13.10 6.71 12.24
C GLY A 121 14.33 6.15 12.97
N ALA A 122 14.56 6.57 14.21
CA ALA A 122 15.60 6.04 15.08
C ALA A 122 15.27 4.61 15.55
N ARG A 123 14.00 4.37 15.92
CA ARG A 123 13.46 3.04 16.28
C ARG A 123 13.66 2.04 15.13
N VAL A 124 13.36 2.43 13.89
CA VAL A 124 13.57 1.62 12.68
C VAL A 124 15.07 1.36 12.46
N ASN A 125 15.95 2.35 12.65
CA ASN A 125 17.40 2.18 12.53
C ASN A 125 17.92 1.15 13.54
N GLU A 126 17.61 1.35 14.83
CA GLU A 126 18.04 0.52 15.95
C GLU A 126 17.62 -0.96 15.78
N LEU A 127 16.32 -1.21 15.57
CA LEU A 127 15.79 -2.58 15.42
C LEU A 127 16.33 -3.29 14.16
N SER A 128 16.57 -2.56 13.08
CA SER A 128 17.06 -3.14 11.82
C SER A 128 18.58 -3.37 11.80
N ALA A 129 19.35 -2.70 12.67
CA ALA A 129 20.80 -2.80 12.73
C ALA A 129 21.35 -4.22 13.01
N PRO A 130 20.93 -4.95 14.07
CA PRO A 130 21.45 -6.29 14.35
C PRO A 130 21.06 -7.30 13.25
N LEU A 131 19.84 -7.17 12.71
CA LEU A 131 19.37 -8.04 11.62
C LEU A 131 20.11 -7.78 10.31
N ALA A 132 20.42 -6.52 10.00
CA ALA A 132 21.26 -6.15 8.86
C ALA A 132 22.70 -6.66 9.02
N ALA A 133 23.28 -6.59 10.22
CA ALA A 133 24.61 -7.11 10.53
C ALA A 133 24.68 -8.64 10.40
N ALA A 134 23.62 -9.36 10.79
CA ALA A 134 23.46 -10.81 10.58
C ALA A 134 23.10 -11.20 9.13
N GLY A 135 22.96 -10.23 8.21
CA GLY A 135 22.62 -10.50 6.82
C GLY A 135 21.18 -11.01 6.61
N ILE A 136 20.27 -10.73 7.54
CA ILE A 136 18.86 -11.14 7.49
C ILE A 136 18.07 -10.14 6.64
N SER A 137 17.28 -10.66 5.70
CA SER A 137 16.34 -9.86 4.92
C SER A 137 15.03 -9.68 5.69
N ILE A 138 14.57 -8.44 5.79
CA ILE A 138 13.37 -8.03 6.52
C ILE A 138 12.55 -7.07 5.67
N LEU A 139 11.25 -7.02 5.93
CA LEU A 139 10.38 -5.92 5.51
C LEU A 139 9.87 -5.21 6.76
N TYR A 140 9.62 -3.90 6.68
CA TYR A 140 9.18 -3.08 7.81
C TYR A 140 7.86 -2.38 7.46
N GLN A 141 6.91 -2.35 8.38
CA GLN A 141 5.71 -1.52 8.30
C GLN A 141 5.59 -0.69 9.57
N SER A 142 5.73 0.62 9.45
CA SER A 142 5.16 1.55 10.43
C SER A 142 3.66 1.70 10.20
N SER A 143 2.91 1.83 11.28
CA SER A 143 1.48 2.12 11.28
C SER A 143 1.18 3.26 12.26
N TYR A 144 -0.08 3.66 12.40
CA TYR A 144 -0.46 4.63 13.43
C TYR A 144 -0.37 4.04 14.86
N MET A 145 -0.59 2.74 15.02
CA MET A 145 -0.63 2.08 16.34
C MET A 145 0.76 1.61 16.78
N SER A 146 1.34 0.72 15.99
CA SER A 146 2.57 -0.03 16.33
C SER A 146 3.46 -0.18 15.08
N ASP A 147 4.74 -0.48 15.27
CA ASP A 147 5.64 -0.88 14.18
C ASP A 147 5.62 -2.41 13.99
N PHE A 148 5.96 -2.89 12.78
CA PHE A 148 6.00 -4.32 12.46
C PHE A 148 7.23 -4.70 11.63
N ILE A 149 7.94 -5.74 12.06
CA ILE A 149 9.06 -6.36 11.33
C ILE A 149 8.61 -7.72 10.81
N LEU A 150 8.54 -7.85 9.49
CA LEU A 150 8.25 -9.10 8.81
C LEU A 150 9.56 -9.81 8.49
N VAL A 151 9.73 -11.02 9.01
CA VAL A 151 10.90 -11.87 8.79
C VAL A 151 10.53 -13.19 8.12
N LYS A 152 11.45 -13.76 7.34
CA LYS A 152 11.31 -15.10 6.79
C LYS A 152 11.15 -16.12 7.93
N GLN A 153 10.13 -16.98 7.84
CA GLN A 153 9.83 -17.96 8.91
C GLN A 153 11.00 -18.95 9.12
N SER A 154 11.84 -19.19 8.11
CA SER A 154 13.07 -20.00 8.22
C SER A 154 14.21 -19.34 9.01
N ARG A 155 14.09 -18.05 9.34
CA ARG A 155 15.10 -17.25 10.06
C ARG A 155 14.62 -16.79 11.46
N LEU A 156 13.36 -17.06 11.82
CA LEU A 156 12.72 -16.53 13.03
C LEU A 156 13.49 -16.84 14.32
N GLU A 157 13.96 -18.08 14.50
CA GLU A 157 14.72 -18.48 15.69
C GLU A 157 16.02 -17.65 15.86
N GLU A 158 16.72 -17.38 14.75
CA GLU A 158 17.92 -16.53 14.76
C GLU A 158 17.58 -15.06 15.00
N VAL A 159 16.44 -14.56 14.49
CA VAL A 159 15.95 -13.20 14.74
C VAL A 159 15.63 -12.99 16.22
N MET A 160 14.92 -13.92 16.85
CA MET A 160 14.58 -13.83 18.29
C MET A 160 15.86 -13.88 19.15
N ALA A 161 16.77 -14.82 18.86
CA ALA A 161 18.05 -14.91 19.56
C ALA A 161 18.94 -13.65 19.37
N LEU A 162 18.89 -13.01 18.19
CA LEU A 162 19.57 -11.73 17.95
C LEU A 162 18.96 -10.59 18.76
N PHE A 163 17.64 -10.50 18.86
CA PHE A 163 16.99 -9.47 19.67
C PHE A 163 17.25 -9.66 21.18
N GLU A 164 17.14 -10.88 21.70
CA GLU A 164 17.53 -11.20 23.09
C GLU A 164 19.00 -10.83 23.36
N ALA A 165 19.91 -11.20 22.44
CA ALA A 165 21.35 -10.91 22.57
C ALA A 165 21.71 -9.42 22.44
N ASN A 166 20.82 -8.58 21.90
CA ASN A 166 20.98 -7.11 21.87
C ASN A 166 20.19 -6.41 22.99
N GLY A 167 19.46 -7.15 23.84
CA GLY A 167 18.80 -6.62 25.04
C GLY A 167 17.38 -6.09 24.83
N PHE A 168 16.69 -6.48 23.76
CA PHE A 168 15.27 -6.16 23.56
C PHE A 168 14.37 -7.09 24.39
N ASP A 169 13.30 -6.56 24.99
CA ASP A 169 12.34 -7.36 25.75
C ASP A 169 11.42 -8.15 24.81
N LEU A 170 11.42 -9.47 24.93
CA LEU A 170 10.65 -10.38 24.07
C LEU A 170 9.40 -10.90 24.77
N TYR A 171 8.22 -10.62 24.21
CA TYR A 171 6.95 -11.15 24.69
C TYR A 171 6.47 -12.31 23.82
N SER A 172 6.50 -13.52 24.38
CA SER A 172 5.90 -14.71 23.77
C SER A 172 4.62 -15.10 24.51
N ASN A 173 3.53 -15.29 23.76
CA ASN A 173 2.20 -15.63 24.30
C ASN A 173 2.07 -17.10 24.80
N ASP A 174 3.15 -17.88 24.81
CA ASP A 174 3.18 -19.27 25.33
C ASP A 174 3.20 -19.31 26.88
N SER A 175 2.20 -18.72 27.52
CA SER A 175 2.13 -18.55 28.98
C SER A 175 1.50 -19.73 29.72
N GLU A 176 2.17 -20.89 29.80
CA GLU A 176 1.93 -21.83 30.90
C GLU A 176 3.12 -22.75 31.28
N SER A 177 4.07 -22.24 32.08
CA SER A 177 4.90 -23.07 32.99
C SER A 177 5.52 -22.21 34.13
N PRO A 178 5.87 -22.80 35.30
CA PRO A 178 6.00 -22.05 36.55
C PRO A 178 7.39 -21.41 36.79
N PRO A 179 7.49 -20.41 37.69
CA PRO A 179 8.71 -19.62 37.89
C PRO A 179 9.85 -20.41 38.57
N VAL A 180 11.04 -20.40 37.97
CA VAL A 180 12.26 -20.99 38.55
C VAL A 180 13.41 -19.99 38.58
N LEU A 181 13.56 -19.37 39.75
CA LEU A 181 14.80 -18.95 40.40
C LEU A 181 15.94 -18.38 39.54
N THR A 182 16.21 -17.10 39.78
CA THR A 182 17.46 -16.39 39.47
C THR A 182 18.72 -17.24 39.60
N ARG A 183 19.48 -17.38 38.51
CA ARG A 183 20.84 -17.94 38.54
C ARG A 183 21.81 -17.13 37.69
N SER A 184 22.26 -16.01 38.25
CA SER A 184 23.41 -15.28 37.75
C SER A 184 24.64 -16.20 37.62
N ARG A 185 25.31 -16.16 36.46
CA ARG A 185 26.45 -17.04 36.22
C ARG A 185 27.52 -16.43 35.30
N SER A 186 28.43 -15.69 35.94
CA SER A 186 29.87 -15.58 35.63
C SER A 186 30.31 -15.72 34.17
N SER A 187 30.82 -14.61 33.62
CA SER A 187 31.61 -14.57 32.38
C SER A 187 32.78 -15.56 32.38
N SER A 188 32.93 -16.30 31.27
CA SER A 188 34.10 -17.10 30.91
C SER A 188 34.20 -17.16 29.39
N GLY A 189 35.01 -16.31 28.76
CA GLY A 189 35.14 -16.27 27.31
C GLY A 189 36.16 -17.27 26.75
N TYR A 190 36.09 -17.57 25.45
CA TYR A 190 37.22 -18.11 24.70
C TYR A 190 37.24 -17.69 23.23
N SER A 191 38.44 -17.34 22.76
CA SER A 191 38.94 -17.19 21.38
C SER A 191 38.01 -16.95 20.18
N SER A 192 38.38 -15.94 19.39
CA SER A 192 38.05 -15.76 17.97
C SER A 192 38.31 -17.00 17.10
N ILE A 193 37.56 -17.13 16.00
CA ILE A 193 37.93 -17.94 14.82
C ILE A 193 37.63 -17.09 13.57
N ASP A 194 38.55 -17.10 12.60
CA ASP A 194 38.51 -16.23 11.42
C ASP A 194 37.54 -16.67 10.31
N GLY A 195 37.13 -15.70 9.49
CA GLY A 195 37.35 -15.86 8.04
C GLY A 195 36.22 -16.39 7.17
N VAL A 196 34.98 -15.90 7.30
CA VAL A 196 33.99 -16.04 6.22
C VAL A 196 34.25 -14.99 5.13
N SER A 197 34.46 -15.45 3.89
CA SER A 197 34.76 -14.59 2.75
C SER A 197 33.55 -13.74 2.32
N HIS A 198 33.49 -12.48 2.73
CA HIS A 198 32.50 -11.52 2.23
C HIS A 198 32.55 -11.40 0.70
N THR A 199 31.52 -11.91 0.03
CA THR A 199 31.24 -11.56 -1.36
C THR A 199 30.87 -10.08 -1.43
N LYS A 200 31.57 -9.31 -2.27
CA LYS A 200 31.30 -7.87 -2.46
C LYS A 200 29.92 -7.70 -3.10
N SER A 201 28.87 -7.52 -2.29
CA SER A 201 27.54 -7.21 -2.82
C SER A 201 27.59 -5.83 -3.46
N HIS A 202 27.30 -5.74 -4.76
CA HIS A 202 27.27 -4.47 -5.47
C HIS A 202 26.29 -3.51 -4.79
N SER A 203 26.74 -2.29 -4.48
CA SER A 203 25.89 -1.24 -3.91
C SER A 203 24.74 -0.91 -4.87
N PRO A 204 23.52 -0.69 -4.36
CA PRO A 204 22.47 -0.02 -5.13
C PRO A 204 22.99 1.29 -5.72
N SER A 205 22.96 1.44 -7.04
CA SER A 205 23.12 2.76 -7.67
C SER A 205 21.82 3.53 -7.45
N SER A 206 21.82 4.44 -6.48
CA SER A 206 20.61 5.01 -5.86
C SER A 206 19.91 6.09 -6.70
N GLY A 207 19.76 5.86 -8.02
CA GLY A 207 19.14 6.81 -8.94
C GLY A 207 17.61 6.85 -8.90
N ASP A 208 16.95 5.80 -8.40
CA ASP A 208 15.49 5.59 -8.53
C ASP A 208 14.66 6.09 -7.32
N VAL A 209 15.21 6.98 -6.49
CA VAL A 209 14.46 7.64 -5.40
C VAL A 209 13.56 8.73 -5.98
N ARG A 210 12.25 8.63 -5.76
CA ARG A 210 11.23 9.63 -6.17
C ARG A 210 10.48 10.15 -4.95
N ILE A 211 10.25 11.46 -4.87
CA ILE A 211 9.17 12.00 -4.02
C ILE A 211 7.87 11.82 -4.81
N LEU A 212 6.83 11.30 -4.17
CA LEU A 212 5.49 11.26 -4.74
C LEU A 212 4.77 12.62 -4.52
N PRO A 213 3.92 13.10 -5.44
CA PRO A 213 3.34 14.44 -5.34
C PRO A 213 2.45 14.78 -4.14
N PRO A 214 1.62 13.89 -3.57
CA PRO A 214 0.64 14.28 -2.57
C PRO A 214 1.25 14.38 -1.18
N ASP A 215 0.78 15.38 -0.42
CA ASP A 215 1.02 15.46 1.02
C ASP A 215 0.15 14.39 1.72
N LEU A 216 0.81 13.55 2.52
CA LEU A 216 0.21 12.40 3.18
C LEU A 216 0.01 12.67 4.67
N THR A 217 -1.07 12.10 5.21
CA THR A 217 -1.38 12.03 6.64
C THR A 217 -1.56 10.56 7.02
N CYS A 218 -1.19 10.20 8.26
CA CYS A 218 -1.38 8.85 8.80
C CYS A 218 -2.40 8.90 9.95
N VAL A 219 -3.51 8.17 9.82
CA VAL A 219 -4.58 8.15 10.82
C VAL A 219 -4.83 6.76 11.39
N GLY A 220 -5.13 6.69 12.68
CA GLY A 220 -5.82 5.56 13.30
C GLY A 220 -7.32 5.58 12.96
N LEU A 221 -7.88 4.41 12.68
CA LEU A 221 -9.28 4.21 12.36
C LEU A 221 -10.00 3.53 13.54
N GLU A 222 -11.18 4.04 13.88
CA GLU A 222 -11.97 3.57 15.02
C GLU A 222 -12.60 2.20 14.73
N ASP A 223 -12.24 1.17 15.49
CA ASP A 223 -12.70 -0.20 15.26
C ASP A 223 -14.22 -0.36 15.47
N GLY A 224 -14.82 0.43 16.37
CA GLY A 224 -16.29 0.50 16.52
C GLY A 224 -17.02 0.97 15.26
N SER A 225 -16.31 1.58 14.30
CA SER A 225 -16.84 2.06 13.02
C SER A 225 -16.41 1.22 11.80
N VAL A 226 -15.89 0.00 12.00
CA VAL A 226 -15.27 -0.82 10.94
C VAL A 226 -16.10 -0.99 9.67
N GLU A 227 -17.41 -1.20 9.77
CA GLU A 227 -18.29 -1.35 8.59
C GLU A 227 -18.38 -0.05 7.77
N HIS A 228 -18.47 1.09 8.47
CA HIS A 228 -18.57 2.41 7.86
C HIS A 228 -17.28 2.79 7.14
N TRP A 229 -16.14 2.77 7.83
CA TRP A 229 -14.87 3.15 7.20
C TRP A 229 -14.40 2.12 6.16
N SER A 230 -14.73 0.83 6.30
CA SER A 230 -14.44 -0.17 5.25
C SER A 230 -15.08 0.19 3.91
N SER A 231 -16.29 0.79 3.92
CA SER A 231 -16.92 1.29 2.70
C SER A 231 -16.12 2.43 2.04
N LYS A 232 -15.47 3.28 2.85
CA LYS A 232 -14.57 4.36 2.39
C LYS A 232 -13.29 3.78 1.78
N ILE A 233 -12.70 2.74 2.38
CA ILE A 233 -11.54 2.03 1.79
C ILE A 233 -11.92 1.33 0.49
N ILE A 234 -13.12 0.73 0.39
CA ILE A 234 -13.60 0.16 -0.87
C ILE A 234 -13.73 1.26 -1.93
N LYS A 235 -14.26 2.44 -1.58
CA LYS A 235 -14.29 3.60 -2.50
C LYS A 235 -12.87 4.00 -2.95
N LEU A 236 -11.92 4.11 -2.03
CA LEU A 236 -10.51 4.42 -2.30
C LEU A 236 -9.85 3.43 -3.28
N VAL A 237 -10.12 2.13 -3.14
CA VAL A 237 -9.45 1.06 -3.91
C VAL A 237 -10.15 0.74 -5.22
N ALA A 238 -11.49 0.77 -5.24
CA ALA A 238 -12.30 0.32 -6.38
C ALA A 238 -12.82 1.47 -7.25
N PHE A 239 -13.11 2.62 -6.64
CA PHE A 239 -13.77 3.76 -7.28
C PHE A 239 -13.13 5.11 -6.88
N PRO A 240 -11.79 5.26 -6.96
CA PRO A 240 -11.12 6.49 -6.53
C PRO A 240 -11.64 7.73 -7.27
N ASP A 241 -12.08 7.56 -8.52
CA ASP A 241 -12.64 8.61 -9.37
C ASP A 241 -14.00 9.18 -8.87
N LEU A 242 -14.63 8.54 -7.88
CA LEU A 242 -15.86 9.01 -7.23
C LEU A 242 -15.63 9.84 -5.95
N ILE A 243 -14.37 10.06 -5.54
CA ILE A 243 -14.03 10.89 -4.38
C ILE A 243 -13.97 12.37 -4.82
N PRO A 244 -14.73 13.30 -4.20
CA PRO A 244 -14.76 14.69 -4.65
C PRO A 244 -13.55 15.45 -4.09
N VAL A 245 -12.48 15.55 -4.88
CA VAL A 245 -11.28 16.35 -4.56
C VAL A 245 -11.22 17.54 -5.54
N PRO A 246 -11.32 18.79 -5.06
CA PRO A 246 -11.05 20.03 -5.81
C PRO A 246 -9.74 20.01 -6.62
N GLY A 247 -9.62 20.94 -7.58
CA GLY A 247 -8.42 21.10 -8.43
C GLY A 247 -8.22 20.03 -9.52
N HIS A 248 -8.65 18.79 -9.30
CA HIS A 248 -8.54 17.70 -10.28
C HIS A 248 -9.63 17.79 -11.36
N CYS A 249 -9.46 18.70 -12.32
CA CYS A 249 -10.38 18.88 -13.44
C CYS A 249 -10.49 17.61 -14.32
N HIS A 250 -11.73 17.22 -14.65
CA HIS A 250 -12.01 15.99 -15.39
C HIS A 250 -11.73 16.12 -16.90
N SER A 251 -10.47 15.92 -17.31
CA SER A 251 -10.09 15.80 -18.72
C SER A 251 -10.51 14.44 -19.35
N SER A 252 -11.76 14.04 -19.13
CA SER A 252 -12.35 12.78 -19.61
C SER A 252 -13.49 13.05 -20.61
N SER A 253 -13.12 13.32 -21.85
CA SER A 253 -14.06 13.54 -22.96
C SER A 253 -14.81 12.25 -23.33
N SER A 254 -16.04 12.08 -22.85
CA SER A 254 -17.02 11.12 -23.38
C SER A 254 -18.45 11.56 -23.07
N SER A 255 -19.35 11.36 -24.02
CA SER A 255 -20.65 12.04 -24.09
C SER A 255 -21.83 11.23 -23.55
N SER A 256 -22.93 11.95 -23.26
CA SER A 256 -24.32 11.50 -23.12
C SER A 256 -24.71 10.73 -21.83
N SER A 257 -25.93 10.89 -21.28
CA SER A 257 -26.93 11.97 -21.43
C SER A 257 -28.07 11.79 -20.42
N MET A 258 -28.68 12.91 -19.98
CA MET A 258 -30.05 13.02 -19.45
C MET A 258 -30.51 12.02 -18.38
N PHE A 259 -30.61 12.48 -17.13
CA PHE A 259 -31.86 12.36 -16.35
C PHE A 259 -31.95 13.50 -15.33
N SER A 260 -32.97 14.35 -15.45
CA SER A 260 -33.27 15.41 -14.46
C SER A 260 -34.24 14.86 -13.40
N PRO A 261 -34.01 15.07 -12.09
CA PRO A 261 -34.96 14.66 -11.06
C PRO A 261 -36.15 15.62 -11.02
N SER A 262 -37.35 15.10 -11.29
CA SER A 262 -38.60 15.85 -11.10
C SER A 262 -39.00 15.84 -9.63
N SER A 263 -39.16 17.02 -9.03
CA SER A 263 -39.62 17.20 -7.65
C SER A 263 -41.07 16.73 -7.43
N SER A 264 -41.31 15.96 -6.38
CA SER A 264 -42.64 15.80 -5.77
C SER A 264 -42.51 15.82 -4.26
N THR A 265 -42.98 16.91 -3.64
CA THR A 265 -43.15 17.04 -2.20
C THR A 265 -44.35 16.22 -1.72
N ASP A 266 -44.23 15.58 -0.56
CA ASP A 266 -45.35 15.44 0.37
C ASP A 266 -44.81 15.30 1.81
N SER A 267 -45.67 15.55 2.80
CA SER A 267 -45.27 15.79 4.20
C SER A 267 -46.25 15.18 5.20
N LEU A 268 -45.79 15.01 6.45
CA LEU A 268 -46.53 14.51 7.64
C LEU A 268 -46.81 12.99 7.57
N SER A 269 -46.88 12.24 8.67
CA SER A 269 -47.17 12.61 10.05
C SER A 269 -46.29 11.90 11.09
N ASP A 270 -46.25 12.50 12.28
CA ASP A 270 -45.83 11.94 13.56
C ASP A 270 -46.80 10.85 14.07
N SER A 271 -46.30 9.92 14.91
CA SER A 271 -47.04 9.05 15.85
C SER A 271 -46.09 8.08 16.58
N GLU A 272 -45.91 8.27 17.90
CA GLU A 272 -45.37 7.26 18.83
C GLU A 272 -46.44 6.18 19.13
N GLU A 273 -46.06 4.90 19.27
CA GLU A 273 -46.61 3.97 20.28
C GLU A 273 -45.60 2.83 20.56
N GLU A 274 -45.35 2.57 21.84
CA GLU A 274 -44.67 1.35 22.33
C GLU A 274 -45.73 0.27 22.62
N GLU A 275 -45.51 -1.00 22.24
CA GLU A 275 -45.79 -2.09 23.18
C GLU A 275 -45.01 -3.39 22.92
N SER A 276 -44.71 -4.08 24.02
CA SER A 276 -43.91 -5.30 24.10
C SER A 276 -44.67 -6.55 23.68
N LEU A 277 -44.04 -7.42 22.87
CA LEU A 277 -44.25 -8.86 22.97
C LEU A 277 -42.94 -9.64 22.90
N SER A 278 -42.68 -10.41 23.95
CA SER A 278 -41.59 -11.39 24.03
C SER A 278 -42.10 -12.80 23.73
N GLN A 279 -41.27 -13.64 23.08
CA GLN A 279 -41.23 -15.08 23.38
C GLN A 279 -40.05 -15.86 22.77
N SER A 280 -39.38 -16.59 23.66
CA SER A 280 -38.90 -17.98 23.48
C SER A 280 -37.84 -18.30 22.42
N ILE A 281 -36.59 -18.16 22.86
CA ILE A 281 -35.53 -19.16 22.60
C ILE A 281 -35.97 -20.59 22.95
N SER A 282 -35.61 -21.59 22.12
CA SER A 282 -35.30 -23.00 22.47
C SER A 282 -35.16 -23.88 21.22
N SER A 283 -34.46 -25.03 21.19
CA SER A 283 -33.17 -25.44 21.79
C SER A 283 -32.89 -26.91 21.44
N LEU A 284 -31.67 -27.20 20.96
CA LEU A 284 -30.90 -28.45 21.16
C LEU A 284 -31.35 -29.82 20.58
N SER A 285 -30.41 -30.41 19.82
CA SER A 285 -29.86 -31.78 19.95
C SER A 285 -30.60 -33.06 19.48
N SER A 286 -29.91 -33.85 18.65
CA SER A 286 -29.53 -35.29 18.81
C SER A 286 -28.49 -35.63 17.71
N ILE A 287 -27.34 -36.34 17.88
CA ILE A 287 -27.02 -37.74 18.31
C ILE A 287 -27.83 -38.83 17.57
N ASP A 288 -27.32 -39.96 17.06
CA ASP A 288 -25.99 -40.63 16.99
C ASP A 288 -26.06 -41.69 15.81
N SER A 289 -25.06 -42.42 15.27
CA SER A 289 -23.62 -42.66 15.56
C SER A 289 -22.87 -43.30 14.33
N ALA A 290 -21.77 -44.05 14.60
CA ALA A 290 -20.98 -45.05 13.82
C ALA A 290 -21.47 -45.54 12.42
N ASP A 291 -20.62 -45.94 11.45
CA ASP A 291 -19.54 -46.97 11.54
C ASP A 291 -18.48 -46.93 10.37
N SER A 292 -17.58 -47.92 10.25
CA SER A 292 -16.54 -48.14 9.20
C SER A 292 -16.32 -49.67 8.98
N PRO A 293 -15.38 -50.26 8.14
CA PRO A 293 -14.25 -49.70 7.36
C PRO A 293 -13.90 -50.32 5.95
N THR A 294 -13.50 -49.48 4.98
CA THR A 294 -12.47 -49.77 3.91
C THR A 294 -12.82 -50.77 2.73
N PRO A 295 -11.92 -51.27 1.82
CA PRO A 295 -12.04 -51.04 0.36
C PRO A 295 -11.92 -52.33 -0.54
N PRO A 296 -12.00 -52.31 -1.92
CA PRO A 296 -10.80 -52.07 -2.79
C PRO A 296 -10.97 -51.70 -4.32
N LYS A 297 -10.14 -50.76 -4.82
CA LYS A 297 -9.43 -50.73 -6.15
C LYS A 297 -10.17 -50.94 -7.54
N PRO A 298 -9.51 -50.71 -8.71
CA PRO A 298 -10.17 -50.32 -9.98
C PRO A 298 -10.02 -51.33 -11.14
N PRO A 299 -10.41 -50.93 -12.37
CA PRO A 299 -9.62 -51.25 -13.57
C PRO A 299 -9.27 -50.05 -14.47
N THR A 300 -8.24 -50.22 -15.30
CA THR A 300 -7.82 -49.32 -16.39
C THR A 300 -8.34 -49.79 -17.76
N LYS A 301 -8.34 -48.92 -18.78
CA LYS A 301 -7.59 -49.15 -20.04
C LYS A 301 -7.69 -48.03 -21.09
N ASP A 302 -6.71 -48.07 -21.98
CA ASP A 302 -6.39 -47.16 -23.08
C ASP A 302 -7.26 -47.36 -24.33
N LEU A 303 -7.27 -46.36 -25.22
CA LEU A 303 -7.14 -46.63 -26.65
C LEU A 303 -6.44 -45.45 -27.37
N ALA A 304 -5.71 -45.74 -28.44
CA ALA A 304 -4.91 -44.77 -29.19
C ALA A 304 -4.96 -45.01 -30.71
N GLY A 305 -4.61 -43.97 -31.49
CA GLY A 305 -4.65 -43.97 -32.96
C GLY A 305 -5.98 -43.47 -33.55
N ILE A 306 -6.08 -43.17 -34.86
CA ILE A 306 -5.12 -43.39 -35.96
C ILE A 306 -5.23 -42.22 -36.98
N GLY A 307 -4.11 -41.81 -37.58
CA GLY A 307 -4.08 -41.60 -39.04
C GLY A 307 -4.16 -40.20 -39.66
N GLY A 308 -2.99 -39.63 -39.93
CA GLY A 308 -2.63 -39.33 -41.33
C GLY A 308 -2.73 -37.86 -41.84
N PRO A 309 -1.99 -37.48 -42.91
CA PRO A 309 -1.79 -36.08 -43.28
C PRO A 309 -2.25 -35.70 -44.70
N LEU A 310 -2.47 -34.40 -44.93
CA LEU A 310 -2.42 -33.78 -46.27
C LEU A 310 -1.65 -32.44 -46.20
N ALA A 311 -1.10 -32.03 -47.35
CA ALA A 311 -0.04 -31.04 -47.49
C ALA A 311 -0.54 -29.72 -48.17
N PRO A 312 0.32 -28.72 -48.47
CA PRO A 312 -0.10 -27.30 -48.44
C PRO A 312 -0.56 -26.72 -49.79
N LEU A 313 -1.21 -25.56 -49.72
CA LEU A 313 -1.44 -24.66 -50.86
C LEU A 313 -0.72 -23.33 -50.65
N SER A 314 -0.11 -22.81 -51.72
CA SER A 314 0.69 -21.58 -51.75
C SER A 314 -0.18 -20.33 -52.06
N PRO A 315 0.34 -19.10 -51.86
CA PRO A 315 -0.52 -17.93 -51.61
C PRO A 315 -1.08 -17.26 -52.87
N ILE A 316 -2.19 -16.54 -52.69
CA ILE A 316 -2.72 -15.58 -53.65
C ILE A 316 -1.89 -14.30 -53.59
N ILE A 317 -1.41 -13.83 -54.74
CA ILE A 317 -0.66 -12.58 -54.88
C ILE A 317 -1.65 -11.41 -54.98
N VAL A 318 -1.42 -10.36 -54.19
CA VAL A 318 -2.12 -9.07 -54.28
C VAL A 318 -1.05 -7.95 -54.29
N PRO A 319 -1.17 -6.87 -55.09
CA PRO A 319 -0.05 -5.94 -55.31
C PRO A 319 0.29 -5.04 -54.12
N SER A 320 1.57 -4.70 -53.99
CA SER A 320 2.07 -3.68 -53.06
C SER A 320 1.78 -2.27 -53.58
N PRO A 321 1.25 -1.35 -52.74
CA PRO A 321 1.49 0.09 -52.89
C PRO A 321 2.99 0.39 -52.67
N GLN A 322 3.46 1.52 -53.18
CA GLN A 322 4.82 2.01 -52.90
C GLN A 322 4.84 2.90 -51.65
N PRO A 323 5.98 3.01 -50.93
CA PRO A 323 6.08 3.86 -49.75
C PRO A 323 6.05 5.34 -50.14
N VAL A 324 5.23 6.13 -49.45
CA VAL A 324 5.33 7.59 -49.46
C VAL A 324 6.48 7.99 -48.54
N THR A 325 7.41 8.81 -49.02
CA THR A 325 8.49 9.36 -48.21
C THR A 325 8.01 10.61 -47.50
N GLU A 326 7.81 10.53 -46.18
CA GLU A 326 7.67 11.70 -45.32
C GLU A 326 8.93 11.87 -44.45
N GLU A 327 9.43 13.09 -44.37
CA GLU A 327 10.60 13.45 -43.57
C GLU A 327 10.25 13.60 -42.08
N PRO A 328 11.21 13.38 -41.15
CA PRO A 328 10.94 13.42 -39.73
C PRO A 328 10.58 14.84 -39.26
N ARG A 329 9.33 15.02 -38.80
CA ARG A 329 8.95 16.19 -38.00
C ARG A 329 9.36 16.01 -36.54
N SER A 330 9.76 17.11 -35.93
CA SER A 330 10.46 17.17 -34.64
C SER A 330 9.63 16.72 -33.44
N ASP A 331 10.30 16.01 -32.53
CA ASP A 331 10.08 15.93 -31.08
C ASP A 331 8.75 16.49 -30.54
N SER A 332 7.76 15.60 -30.40
CA SER A 332 6.77 15.73 -29.32
C SER A 332 7.45 15.41 -27.98
N PRO A 333 7.20 16.14 -26.88
CA PRO A 333 7.74 15.80 -25.57
C PRO A 333 7.27 14.40 -25.12
N PRO A 334 8.04 13.70 -24.26
CA PRO A 334 7.66 12.38 -23.78
C PRO A 334 6.33 12.43 -23.04
N VAL A 335 5.43 11.50 -23.37
CA VAL A 335 4.13 11.36 -22.70
C VAL A 335 4.34 11.24 -21.19
N SER A 336 3.74 12.16 -20.43
CA SER A 336 3.79 12.17 -18.97
C SER A 336 3.40 10.80 -18.40
N PRO A 337 4.06 10.34 -17.31
CA PRO A 337 3.62 9.13 -16.63
C PRO A 337 2.16 9.30 -16.22
N ALA A 338 1.33 8.29 -16.46
CA ALA A 338 -0.10 8.35 -16.17
C ALA A 338 -0.31 8.55 -14.66
N SER A 339 -0.75 9.75 -14.29
CA SER A 339 -1.02 10.14 -12.90
C SER A 339 -2.15 9.30 -12.33
N PHE A 340 -1.81 8.35 -11.46
CA PHE A 340 -2.81 7.61 -10.70
C PHE A 340 -3.49 8.57 -9.70
N ARG A 341 -4.82 8.63 -9.70
CA ARG A 341 -5.59 9.50 -8.79
C ARG A 341 -5.33 9.25 -7.29
N VAL A 342 -4.75 8.09 -6.96
CA VAL A 342 -4.22 7.79 -5.63
C VAL A 342 -2.78 7.31 -5.82
N PRO A 343 -1.77 8.19 -5.81
CA PRO A 343 -0.38 7.82 -6.03
C PRO A 343 0.14 6.82 -4.99
N PHE A 344 -0.26 7.01 -3.73
CA PHE A 344 0.08 6.15 -2.60
C PHE A 344 -1.09 5.96 -1.63
N PHE A 345 -1.26 4.74 -1.12
CA PHE A 345 -1.89 4.49 0.18
C PHE A 345 -1.26 3.29 0.88
N SER A 346 -1.35 3.25 2.21
CA SER A 346 -1.08 2.06 3.02
C SER A 346 -2.21 1.87 4.04
N LEU A 347 -2.84 0.71 4.04
CA LEU A 347 -3.80 0.29 5.07
C LEU A 347 -3.18 -0.85 5.88
N THR A 348 -3.09 -0.71 7.20
CA THR A 348 -2.66 -1.79 8.10
C THR A 348 -3.76 -2.06 9.12
N ARG A 349 -4.12 -3.33 9.29
CA ARG A 349 -5.13 -3.82 10.25
C ARG A 349 -4.57 -4.99 11.05
N THR A 350 -4.73 -4.95 12.37
CA THR A 350 -4.34 -6.03 13.30
C THR A 350 -5.48 -6.27 14.31
N THR A 351 -5.19 -7.00 15.38
CA THR A 351 -6.08 -7.18 16.54
C THR A 351 -6.10 -6.00 17.52
N GLU A 352 -5.24 -4.99 17.33
CA GLU A 352 -5.13 -3.82 18.22
C GLU A 352 -5.71 -2.54 17.63
N GLY A 353 -5.95 -2.54 16.32
CA GLY A 353 -6.55 -1.42 15.62
C GLY A 353 -6.34 -1.48 14.11
N SER A 354 -6.89 -0.46 13.46
CA SER A 354 -6.75 -0.23 12.03
C SER A 354 -6.13 1.14 11.78
N SER A 355 -5.38 1.28 10.68
CA SER A 355 -4.73 2.55 10.31
C SER A 355 -4.64 2.72 8.80
N LEU A 356 -4.70 3.98 8.36
CA LEU A 356 -4.63 4.38 6.96
C LEU A 356 -3.66 5.55 6.80
N THR A 357 -2.71 5.40 5.88
CA THR A 357 -1.89 6.49 5.35
C THR A 357 -2.27 6.73 3.90
N THR A 358 -2.70 7.94 3.55
CA THR A 358 -2.87 8.38 2.16
C THR A 358 -2.87 9.91 2.09
N ASP A 359 -3.16 10.45 0.92
CA ASP A 359 -3.30 11.87 0.61
C ASP A 359 -4.26 12.57 1.61
N ALA A 360 -3.83 13.69 2.19
CA ALA A 360 -4.57 14.39 3.25
C ALA A 360 -5.88 15.03 2.75
N GLU A 361 -5.91 15.55 1.52
CA GLU A 361 -7.12 16.07 0.88
C GLU A 361 -8.09 14.92 0.56
N LEU A 362 -7.54 13.77 0.14
CA LEU A 362 -8.31 12.57 -0.12
C LEU A 362 -8.90 11.96 1.17
N LEU A 363 -8.18 12.05 2.30
CA LEU A 363 -8.69 11.68 3.63
C LEU A 363 -9.84 12.58 4.06
N ALA A 364 -9.67 13.90 4.00
CA ALA A 364 -10.75 14.87 4.28
C ALA A 364 -11.99 14.61 3.39
N SER A 365 -11.77 14.33 2.10
CA SER A 365 -12.82 14.01 1.12
C SER A 365 -13.49 12.64 1.31
N LEU A 366 -12.86 11.73 2.06
CA LEU A 366 -13.43 10.43 2.47
C LEU A 366 -14.14 10.52 3.82
N PHE A 367 -13.61 11.32 4.75
CA PHE A 367 -14.05 11.46 6.14
C PHE A 367 -14.34 12.95 6.46
N PRO A 368 -15.43 13.51 5.89
CA PRO A 368 -15.82 14.90 6.15
C PRO A 368 -16.11 15.11 7.64
N PRO A 369 -16.13 16.37 8.16
CA PRO A 369 -16.33 16.68 9.58
C PRO A 369 -17.42 15.89 10.32
N SER A 370 -18.57 15.63 9.68
CA SER A 370 -19.67 14.84 10.24
C SER A 370 -19.38 13.35 10.46
N GLU A 371 -18.31 12.84 9.83
CA GLU A 371 -17.89 11.43 9.84
C GLU A 371 -16.53 11.21 10.53
N ARG A 372 -15.89 12.27 11.06
CA ARG A 372 -14.58 12.16 11.73
C ARG A 372 -14.57 11.30 13.00
N TYR A 373 -15.74 10.91 13.52
CA TYR A 373 -15.86 9.91 14.58
C TYR A 373 -15.32 8.51 14.19
N MET A 374 -15.07 8.27 12.90
CA MET A 374 -14.41 7.05 12.40
C MET A 374 -12.88 7.10 12.52
N ILE A 375 -12.30 8.22 12.98
CA ILE A 375 -10.86 8.50 13.02
C ILE A 375 -10.44 8.86 14.44
N ILE A 376 -9.31 8.29 14.89
CA ILE A 376 -8.79 8.44 16.27
C ILE A 376 -8.05 9.78 16.45
N CYS A 377 -7.30 10.24 15.45
CA CYS A 377 -6.74 11.60 15.40
C CYS A 377 -6.95 12.21 14.00
N GLY A 378 -7.69 13.33 13.95
CA GLY A 378 -8.08 13.99 12.71
C GLY A 378 -7.73 15.49 12.63
N ALA A 379 -6.89 16.00 13.54
CA ALA A 379 -6.52 17.42 13.58
C ALA A 379 -5.85 17.89 12.28
N GLU A 380 -4.96 17.07 11.70
CA GLU A 380 -4.30 17.33 10.40
C GLU A 380 -5.29 17.52 9.24
N LEU A 381 -6.49 16.92 9.35
CA LEU A 381 -7.54 17.06 8.36
C LEU A 381 -8.29 18.41 8.48
N GLU A 382 -8.18 19.15 9.59
CA GLU A 382 -8.77 20.50 9.71
C GLU A 382 -8.05 21.49 8.78
N ALA A 383 -6.72 21.41 8.69
CA ALA A 383 -5.93 22.16 7.71
C ALA A 383 -6.25 21.74 6.26
N ALA A 384 -6.50 20.44 6.02
CA ALA A 384 -6.92 19.95 4.71
C ALA A 384 -8.30 20.51 4.30
N ASP A 385 -9.29 20.54 5.20
CA ASP A 385 -10.62 21.14 4.92
C ASP A 385 -10.50 22.63 4.54
N GLY A 386 -9.60 23.38 5.19
CA GLY A 386 -9.30 24.78 4.84
C GLY A 386 -8.81 24.92 3.39
N ARG A 387 -7.77 24.15 3.02
CA ARG A 387 -7.23 24.13 1.65
C ARG A 387 -8.28 23.72 0.61
N LEU A 388 -9.14 22.74 0.94
CA LEU A 388 -10.22 22.32 0.06
C LEU A 388 -11.32 23.38 -0.11
N ALA A 389 -11.65 24.13 0.94
CA ALA A 389 -12.59 25.24 0.87
C ALA A 389 -12.05 26.38 -0.02
N GLU A 390 -10.78 26.76 0.14
CA GLU A 390 -10.12 27.74 -0.72
C GLU A 390 -10.06 27.30 -2.18
N ALA A 391 -9.66 26.05 -2.45
CA ALA A 391 -9.60 25.51 -3.80
C ALA A 391 -11.00 25.49 -4.46
N GLY A 392 -12.04 25.18 -3.69
CA GLY A 392 -13.44 25.28 -4.12
C GLY A 392 -13.89 26.71 -4.43
N GLN A 393 -13.44 27.70 -3.65
CA GLN A 393 -13.72 29.11 -3.92
C GLN A 393 -12.98 29.60 -5.17
N LYS A 394 -11.66 29.35 -5.27
CA LYS A 394 -10.82 29.73 -6.41
C LYS A 394 -11.38 29.17 -7.73
N ALA A 395 -11.73 27.88 -7.76
CA ALA A 395 -12.35 27.25 -8.93
C ALA A 395 -13.74 27.83 -9.29
N ARG A 396 -14.52 28.28 -8.29
CA ARG A 396 -15.80 28.95 -8.53
C ARG A 396 -15.63 30.36 -9.10
N GLU A 397 -14.63 31.10 -8.62
CA GLU A 397 -14.30 32.43 -9.13
C GLU A 397 -13.74 32.39 -10.56
N GLU A 398 -12.92 31.38 -10.88
CA GLU A 398 -12.49 31.10 -12.26
C GLU A 398 -13.67 30.73 -13.16
N TRP A 399 -14.57 29.85 -12.73
CA TRP A 399 -15.76 29.49 -13.52
C TRP A 399 -16.68 30.69 -13.79
N ILE A 400 -16.86 31.58 -12.81
CA ILE A 400 -17.60 32.84 -12.98
C ILE A 400 -16.86 33.77 -13.97
N ARG A 401 -15.53 33.87 -13.87
CA ARG A 401 -14.72 34.68 -14.80
C ARG A 401 -14.87 34.20 -16.24
N ASP A 402 -14.73 32.91 -16.49
CA ASP A 402 -14.86 32.33 -17.83
C ASP A 402 -16.28 32.50 -18.39
N GLN A 403 -17.31 32.37 -17.56
CA GLN A 403 -18.71 32.53 -17.99
C GLN A 403 -19.09 33.98 -18.34
N VAL A 404 -18.35 34.99 -17.84
CA VAL A 404 -18.59 36.41 -18.15
C VAL A 404 -17.97 36.85 -19.49
N VAL A 405 -17.08 36.05 -20.10
CA VAL A 405 -16.36 36.44 -21.33
C VAL A 405 -17.20 36.21 -22.61
N GLU A 406 -18.30 35.46 -22.60
CA GLU A 406 -19.13 35.24 -23.80
C GLU A 406 -20.23 36.29 -24.06
N GLU A 407 -20.68 37.08 -23.07
CA GLU A 407 -21.60 38.21 -23.30
C GLU A 407 -20.83 39.54 -23.38
N GLY A 408 -20.27 39.80 -24.56
CA GLY A 408 -19.48 41.01 -24.82
C GLY A 408 -20.27 42.31 -24.69
N ASN A 409 -19.76 43.23 -23.88
CA ASN A 409 -20.22 44.62 -23.81
C ASN A 409 -19.01 45.54 -23.56
N ASP A 410 -18.54 46.22 -24.61
CA ASP A 410 -17.45 47.20 -24.51
C ASP A 410 -17.89 48.39 -23.64
N VAL A 411 -17.33 48.49 -22.43
CA VAL A 411 -17.49 49.66 -21.56
C VAL A 411 -16.12 50.04 -20.99
N ASP A 412 -15.50 51.05 -21.60
CA ASP A 412 -14.31 51.69 -21.04
C ASP A 412 -14.65 52.29 -19.66
N VAL A 413 -14.01 51.78 -18.60
CA VAL A 413 -14.05 52.37 -17.25
C VAL A 413 -12.61 52.49 -16.72
N ASP A 414 -11.90 53.49 -17.23
CA ASP A 414 -10.78 54.09 -16.51
C ASP A 414 -11.34 54.80 -15.25
N ASP A 415 -11.17 54.22 -14.06
CA ASP A 415 -10.93 55.02 -12.86
C ASP A 415 -10.18 54.23 -11.77
N ALA A 416 -9.53 54.95 -10.86
CA ALA A 416 -8.46 54.41 -10.03
C ALA A 416 -8.89 53.95 -8.63
N ALA A 417 -8.29 52.85 -8.16
CA ALA A 417 -8.22 52.48 -6.75
C ALA A 417 -6.78 51.99 -6.42
N ASP A 418 -5.93 52.93 -6.04
CA ASP A 418 -4.58 52.66 -5.52
C ASP A 418 -4.69 52.09 -4.09
N SER A 419 -4.88 50.78 -3.99
CA SER A 419 -4.78 50.05 -2.72
C SER A 419 -3.31 49.72 -2.46
N PRO A 420 -2.72 50.15 -1.32
CA PRO A 420 -1.36 49.74 -0.98
C PRO A 420 -1.33 48.21 -0.81
N PRO A 421 -0.19 47.55 -1.11
CA PRO A 421 -0.02 46.16 -0.67
C PRO A 421 -0.14 46.13 0.86
N SER A 422 -1.02 45.27 1.36
CA SER A 422 -0.92 44.85 2.74
C SER A 422 0.42 44.13 2.91
N GLU A 423 1.23 44.61 3.86
CA GLU A 423 2.24 43.79 4.50
C GLU A 423 1.48 42.83 5.43
N ASP A 424 0.76 41.89 4.82
CA ASP A 424 0.22 40.74 5.54
C ASP A 424 1.44 39.91 5.97
N ASP A 425 1.75 39.96 7.27
CA ASP A 425 2.72 39.05 7.88
C ASP A 425 2.31 37.61 7.53
N ASP A 426 3.14 36.90 6.73
CA ASP A 426 2.97 35.46 6.50
C ASP A 426 2.90 34.79 7.89
N PRO A 427 1.75 34.21 8.29
CA PRO A 427 1.73 33.39 9.48
C PRO A 427 2.63 32.19 9.18
N GLU A 428 3.64 31.95 10.01
CA GLU A 428 4.49 30.76 9.87
C GLU A 428 3.57 29.53 9.86
N ASP A 429 3.48 28.85 8.70
CA ASP A 429 2.43 27.84 8.45
C ASP A 429 2.74 26.54 9.18
N ASP A 430 2.42 26.53 10.47
CA ASP A 430 2.47 25.36 11.36
C ASP A 430 1.72 24.15 10.75
N SER A 431 0.80 24.35 9.79
CA SER A 431 0.10 23.24 9.12
C SER A 431 0.96 22.46 8.12
N GLU A 432 2.09 22.99 7.65
CA GLU A 432 3.09 22.22 6.91
C GLU A 432 3.79 21.19 7.80
N GLU A 433 3.94 21.45 9.10
CA GLU A 433 4.87 20.71 9.97
C GLU A 433 4.47 19.24 10.20
N ASN A 434 3.17 18.94 10.25
CA ASN A 434 2.65 17.57 10.39
C ASN A 434 2.57 16.77 9.07
N THR A 435 2.62 17.43 7.89
CA THR A 435 2.42 16.73 6.62
C THR A 435 3.62 15.86 6.22
N LEU A 436 3.36 14.67 5.66
CA LEU A 436 4.39 13.70 5.27
C LEU A 436 4.53 13.61 3.74
N SER A 437 5.76 13.65 3.21
CA SER A 437 6.04 13.29 1.81
C SER A 437 6.57 11.87 1.71
N CYS A 438 6.05 11.07 0.76
CA CYS A 438 6.55 9.73 0.48
C CYS A 438 7.73 9.74 -0.49
N LEU A 439 8.86 9.17 -0.06
CA LEU A 439 10.02 8.86 -0.87
C LEU A 439 9.97 7.37 -1.28
N GLN A 440 9.49 7.12 -2.49
CA GLN A 440 9.42 5.81 -3.12
C GLN A 440 10.77 5.45 -3.75
N ILE A 441 11.31 4.28 -3.41
CA ILE A 441 12.54 3.70 -3.96
C ILE A 441 12.20 2.40 -4.69
N ASP A 442 12.55 2.29 -5.98
CA ASP A 442 12.37 1.06 -6.77
C ASP A 442 13.35 -0.04 -6.35
N LEU A 443 12.84 -1.14 -5.81
CA LEU A 443 13.62 -2.29 -5.35
C LEU A 443 13.46 -3.54 -6.23
N ARG A 444 12.83 -3.44 -7.41
CA ARG A 444 12.62 -4.58 -8.35
C ARG A 444 13.90 -5.29 -8.77
N LYS A 445 15.05 -4.59 -8.68
CA LYS A 445 16.39 -5.08 -9.00
C LYS A 445 16.99 -5.98 -7.90
N PHE A 446 16.43 -5.95 -6.68
CA PHE A 446 16.94 -6.63 -5.50
C PHE A 446 16.04 -7.77 -5.01
N GLY A 447 14.71 -7.56 -5.06
CA GLY A 447 13.73 -8.51 -4.54
C GLY A 447 13.84 -8.75 -3.03
N LEU A 448 13.13 -9.76 -2.54
CA LEU A 448 12.93 -10.03 -1.11
C LEU A 448 14.16 -10.64 -0.38
N GLU A 449 15.24 -10.95 -1.10
CA GLU A 449 16.43 -11.60 -0.54
C GLU A 449 17.52 -10.61 -0.06
N LYS A 450 17.41 -9.32 -0.44
CA LYS A 450 18.48 -8.35 -0.17
C LYS A 450 18.35 -7.72 1.23
N HIS A 451 19.10 -8.28 2.17
CA HIS A 451 19.27 -7.74 3.51
C HIS A 451 19.85 -6.31 3.56
N GLY A 452 19.65 -5.66 4.70
CA GLY A 452 20.29 -4.40 5.07
C GLY A 452 19.72 -3.14 4.40
N LEU A 453 18.72 -3.24 3.52
CA LEU A 453 18.12 -2.07 2.86
C LEU A 453 17.41 -1.15 3.85
N VAL A 454 16.54 -1.71 4.71
CA VAL A 454 15.81 -0.96 5.75
C VAL A 454 16.78 -0.19 6.65
N ASN A 455 17.82 -0.86 7.17
CA ASN A 455 18.83 -0.22 8.00
C ASN A 455 19.62 0.85 7.22
N ARG A 456 20.10 0.55 6.01
CA ARG A 456 20.89 1.50 5.19
C ARG A 456 20.15 2.80 4.92
N PHE A 457 18.85 2.74 4.63
CA PHE A 457 18.06 3.94 4.39
C PHE A 457 17.74 4.66 5.72
N SER A 458 17.28 3.92 6.73
CA SER A 458 16.87 4.50 8.01
C SER A 458 18.03 5.16 8.75
N ARG A 459 19.19 4.48 8.81
CA ARG A 459 20.44 5.00 9.38
C ARG A 459 20.85 6.33 8.76
N VAL A 460 20.76 6.48 7.44
CA VAL A 460 21.22 7.71 6.78
C VAL A 460 20.29 8.90 7.04
N LEU A 461 18.99 8.66 7.25
CA LEU A 461 18.05 9.70 7.69
C LEU A 461 18.27 10.05 9.18
N ASP A 462 18.40 9.04 10.03
CA ASP A 462 18.64 9.15 11.47
C ASP A 462 19.98 9.85 11.81
N GLU A 463 21.09 9.44 11.20
CA GLU A 463 22.40 10.13 11.27
C GLU A 463 22.36 11.59 10.77
N ASN A 464 21.29 11.99 10.09
CA ASN A 464 21.03 13.35 9.62
C ASN A 464 19.97 14.11 10.42
N GLY A 465 19.35 13.51 11.44
CA GLY A 465 18.26 14.10 12.21
C GLY A 465 16.97 14.26 11.40
N ILE A 466 16.65 13.30 10.54
CA ILE A 466 15.38 13.25 9.79
C ILE A 466 14.58 12.05 10.31
N ASN A 467 13.50 12.32 11.04
CA ASN A 467 12.55 11.29 11.47
C ASN A 467 11.75 10.74 10.27
N HIS A 468 11.41 9.45 10.29
CA HIS A 468 10.69 8.80 9.19
C HIS A 468 9.89 7.57 9.62
N MET A 469 8.70 7.40 9.04
CA MET A 469 7.98 6.12 9.03
C MET A 469 8.44 5.28 7.83
N TYR A 470 8.42 3.94 7.94
CA TYR A 470 8.88 3.05 6.88
C TYR A 470 7.81 2.05 6.47
N SER A 471 7.42 2.04 5.19
CA SER A 471 6.53 1.02 4.60
C SER A 471 7.21 0.31 3.42
N SER A 472 7.56 -0.96 3.60
CA SER A 472 7.95 -1.85 2.50
C SER A 472 6.77 -2.20 1.60
N SER A 473 7.00 -2.40 0.31
CA SER A 473 6.11 -3.20 -0.54
C SER A 473 6.87 -4.44 -1.05
N TYR A 474 6.30 -5.23 -1.96
CA TYR A 474 7.01 -6.35 -2.60
C TYR A 474 8.12 -5.86 -3.54
N LYS A 475 7.93 -4.67 -4.17
CA LYS A 475 8.81 -4.08 -5.19
C LYS A 475 9.39 -2.70 -4.82
N THR A 476 9.01 -2.07 -3.71
CA THR A 476 9.55 -0.75 -3.28
C THR A 476 9.87 -0.68 -1.79
N ALA A 477 10.64 0.33 -1.42
CA ALA A 477 10.57 0.93 -0.08
C ALA A 477 9.88 2.29 -0.21
N ASN A 478 9.04 2.64 0.75
CA ASN A 478 8.29 3.90 0.79
C ASN A 478 8.59 4.53 2.16
N LEU A 479 9.46 5.55 2.19
CA LEU A 479 9.84 6.24 3.42
C LEU A 479 9.04 7.53 3.52
N LEU A 480 8.30 7.72 4.62
CA LEU A 480 7.48 8.90 4.85
C LEU A 480 8.25 9.84 5.78
N VAL A 481 8.55 11.05 5.32
CA VAL A 481 9.29 12.07 6.08
C VAL A 481 8.46 13.34 6.15
N GLY A 482 8.61 14.14 7.21
CA GLY A 482 7.98 15.48 7.27
C GLY A 482 8.33 16.31 6.03
N LYS A 483 7.33 16.96 5.43
CA LYS A 483 7.39 17.63 4.10
C LYS A 483 8.61 18.55 3.95
N LYS A 484 8.86 19.37 4.97
CA LYS A 484 10.06 20.25 5.14
C LYS A 484 11.42 19.55 5.01
N HIS A 485 11.49 18.21 5.05
CA HIS A 485 12.71 17.41 4.92
C HIS A 485 12.79 16.59 3.63
N ALA A 486 11.72 16.52 2.83
CA ALA A 486 11.60 15.63 1.67
C ALA A 486 12.74 15.77 0.65
N LEU A 487 13.10 17.01 0.28
CA LEU A 487 14.20 17.28 -0.68
C LEU A 487 15.57 16.88 -0.12
N ARG A 488 15.83 17.15 1.18
CA ARG A 488 17.08 16.78 1.86
C ARG A 488 17.19 15.25 1.98
N ALA A 489 16.12 14.58 2.40
CA ALA A 489 16.02 13.12 2.46
C ALA A 489 16.27 12.48 1.08
N GLN A 490 15.69 13.03 0.00
CA GLN A 490 15.91 12.54 -1.36
C GLN A 490 17.37 12.66 -1.79
N GLN A 491 18.03 13.79 -1.50
CA GLN A 491 19.45 13.99 -1.82
C GLN A 491 20.35 13.01 -1.06
N LEU A 492 20.11 12.83 0.24
CA LEU A 492 20.83 11.87 1.08
C LEU A 492 20.65 10.44 0.57
N LEU A 493 19.41 9.99 0.37
CA LEU A 493 19.11 8.63 -0.10
C LEU A 493 19.66 8.35 -1.51
N ARG A 494 19.77 9.36 -2.37
CA ARG A 494 20.45 9.24 -3.69
C ARG A 494 21.97 9.16 -3.61
N ALA A 495 22.59 9.57 -2.51
CA ALA A 495 24.03 9.49 -2.29
C ALA A 495 24.48 8.15 -1.68
N CYS A 496 23.54 7.35 -1.14
CA CYS A 496 23.80 6.07 -0.46
C CYS A 496 24.36 4.96 -1.37
#